data_AF-A0A944ISP6-F1
#
_entry.id   AF-A0A944ISP6-F1
#
_cell.length_a   1.000
_cell.length_b   1.000
_cell.length_c   1.000
_cell.angle_alpha   90.00
_cell.angle_beta   90.00
_cell.angle_gamma   90.00
#
_symmetry.space_group_name_H-M   'P 1'
#
loop_
_entity.id
_entity.type
_entity.pdbx_description
1 polymer ?
#
loop_
_entity_poly.entity_id
_entity_poly.type
_entity_poly.pdbx_seq_one_letter_code
_entity_poly.pdbx_strand_id
1 'polypeptide(L)'
;MSTASASYTVSAYRMGWYGGARARLVWRSRALPGLRQAPARLEPGTRMVGTRWRQTAEVDTSGWPEGSYLLRLDALDGQAGQRFVPVTVRSASAVGRTVVVNAVATWQAYNRWGGADLYKGASGKKASRSLQVSFDRPYGSGHGAGQFLVYEAPLIALAERLGLPLAYATGVDVAREPELLRGAAAMVSLGHDEYWSPEQRRHVTAARDAGMNLAVLGANCCYRRIRFEPSAVGADRIVVCYKDDYAEDPGFRRGGPPTNDYRRAPLPDPESSLLGVIYDGYPVDAPYVVSNPDHWLLTGTGARLGDSFPHLVGVEYDRVNTAHPTPRPIEVLAHSPVVRKGRPSHADTVYFSLAGGAGVFSTGTMRWVESLDASGPGGGKAHHGLDARTARFTRTVTANVLRAFARGPAGRARPARDNLAACYGPRATIPGA
;
A
#
# COMPACT_ATOMS: atom_id res chain seq x y z
N MET A 1 21.49 -8.22 -13.32
CA MET A 1 21.72 -6.75 -13.30
C MET A 1 22.40 -6.33 -14.60
N SER A 2 22.14 -5.13 -15.13
CA SER A 2 22.97 -4.50 -16.18
C SER A 2 23.72 -3.30 -15.59
N THR A 3 25.03 -3.19 -15.86
CA THR A 3 25.87 -2.09 -15.38
C THR A 3 26.98 -1.77 -16.36
N ALA A 4 27.43 -0.50 -16.35
CA ALA A 4 28.62 -0.06 -17.06
C ALA A 4 29.91 -0.37 -16.28
N SER A 5 29.79 -0.53 -14.96
CA SER A 5 30.92 -0.80 -14.08
C SER A 5 31.50 -2.19 -14.36
N ALA A 6 32.82 -2.32 -14.24
CA ALA A 6 33.51 -3.61 -14.32
C ALA A 6 33.15 -4.55 -13.15
N SER A 7 32.79 -4.00 -11.99
CA SER A 7 32.38 -4.82 -10.83
C SER A 7 31.46 -4.09 -9.85
N TYR A 8 30.68 -4.85 -9.08
CA TYR A 8 29.77 -4.32 -8.07
C TYR A 8 29.69 -5.23 -6.85
N THR A 9 29.19 -4.71 -5.73
CA THR A 9 28.80 -5.53 -4.57
C THR A 9 27.30 -5.41 -4.32
N VAL A 10 26.73 -6.42 -3.67
CA VAL A 10 25.36 -6.40 -3.16
C VAL A 10 25.44 -6.46 -1.64
N SER A 11 24.79 -5.51 -0.97
CA SER A 11 24.64 -5.47 0.48
C SER A 11 23.16 -5.57 0.82
N ALA A 12 22.77 -6.57 1.62
CA ALA A 12 21.38 -6.76 2.01
C ALA A 12 21.12 -6.13 3.37
N TYR A 13 20.19 -5.18 3.39
CA TYR A 13 19.76 -4.49 4.59
C TYR A 13 18.36 -4.95 4.98
N ARG A 14 18.21 -5.60 6.14
CA ARG A 14 16.89 -5.84 6.74
C ARG A 14 16.36 -4.50 7.25
N MET A 15 15.22 -4.07 6.74
CA MET A 15 14.57 -2.82 7.12
C MET A 15 13.71 -3.06 8.37
N GLY A 16 13.69 -2.11 9.31
CA GLY A 16 13.07 -2.38 10.61
C GLY A 16 13.39 -1.37 11.69
N TRP A 17 13.23 -1.72 12.96
CA TRP A 17 13.62 -0.90 14.10
C TRP A 17 14.92 -1.41 14.74
N TYR A 18 16.02 -0.68 14.51
CA TYR A 18 17.34 -0.97 15.10
C TYR A 18 17.82 0.22 15.91
N GLY A 19 17.08 0.56 16.98
CA GLY A 19 17.43 1.71 17.84
C GLY A 19 17.42 3.06 17.12
N GLY A 20 16.61 3.20 16.06
CA GLY A 20 16.55 4.40 15.23
C GLY A 20 17.34 4.34 13.92
N ALA A 21 18.26 3.38 13.74
CA ALA A 21 19.06 3.25 12.52
C ALA A 21 18.25 2.80 11.28
N ARG A 22 17.07 2.21 11.51
CA ARG A 22 16.07 1.78 10.51
C ARG A 22 16.47 0.70 9.50
N ALA A 23 17.71 0.25 9.53
CA ALA A 23 18.21 -0.85 8.74
C ALA A 23 19.37 -1.55 9.43
N ARG A 24 19.53 -2.85 9.18
CA ARG A 24 20.69 -3.65 9.61
C ARG A 24 21.26 -4.40 8.43
N LEU A 25 22.57 -4.26 8.19
CA LEU A 25 23.28 -5.11 7.23
C LEU A 25 23.25 -6.55 7.73
N VAL A 26 22.68 -7.47 6.96
CA VAL A 26 22.62 -8.90 7.32
C VAL A 26 23.53 -9.77 6.46
N TRP A 27 23.89 -9.28 5.27
CA TRP A 27 24.66 -10.04 4.30
C TRP A 27 25.33 -9.10 3.31
N ARG A 28 26.49 -9.50 2.80
CA ARG A 28 27.19 -8.80 1.72
C ARG A 28 27.87 -9.80 0.80
N SER A 29 27.78 -9.57 -0.50
CA SER A 29 28.49 -10.36 -1.50
C SER A 29 29.98 -10.01 -1.55
N ARG A 30 30.81 -10.92 -2.06
CA ARG A 30 32.09 -10.55 -2.70
C ARG A 30 31.84 -9.64 -3.91
N ALA A 31 32.90 -9.05 -4.45
CA ALA A 31 32.81 -8.34 -5.73
C ALA A 31 32.29 -9.29 -6.82
N LEU A 32 31.27 -8.84 -7.55
CA LEU A 32 30.64 -9.55 -8.66
C LEU A 32 31.03 -8.87 -9.98
N PRO A 33 31.23 -9.64 -11.06
CA PRO A 33 31.55 -9.08 -12.36
C PRO A 33 30.36 -8.27 -12.88
N GLY A 34 30.63 -7.03 -13.28
CA GLY A 34 29.66 -6.18 -13.95
C GLY A 34 29.56 -6.52 -15.43
N LEU A 35 28.34 -6.51 -15.97
CA LEU A 35 28.08 -6.76 -17.37
C LEU A 35 27.03 -5.76 -17.87
N ARG A 36 27.34 -5.08 -18.97
CA ARG A 36 26.34 -4.31 -19.72
C ARG A 36 25.50 -5.27 -20.53
N GLN A 37 24.25 -5.45 -20.13
CA GLN A 37 23.29 -6.30 -20.81
C GLN A 37 22.47 -5.49 -21.82
N ALA A 38 21.78 -6.19 -22.73
CA ALA A 38 20.96 -5.60 -23.78
C ALA A 38 19.97 -4.54 -23.25
N PRO A 39 19.63 -3.51 -24.03
CA PRO A 39 18.62 -2.53 -23.63
C PRO A 39 17.25 -3.16 -23.35
N ALA A 40 16.39 -2.41 -22.65
CA ALA A 40 15.01 -2.84 -22.38
C ALA A 40 14.24 -3.04 -23.68
N ARG A 41 13.29 -3.99 -23.68
CA ARG A 41 12.42 -4.28 -24.82
C ARG A 41 11.01 -3.78 -24.55
N LEU A 42 10.43 -3.13 -25.54
CA LEU A 42 9.00 -2.82 -25.59
C LEU A 42 8.27 -3.95 -26.33
N GLU A 43 7.26 -4.53 -25.69
CA GLU A 43 6.32 -5.46 -26.33
C GLU A 43 5.17 -4.65 -26.96
N PRO A 44 5.04 -4.56 -28.29
CA PRO A 44 4.13 -3.59 -28.91
C PRO A 44 2.65 -3.78 -28.57
N GLY A 45 2.18 -5.03 -28.46
CA GLY A 45 0.77 -5.34 -28.25
C GLY A 45 0.23 -4.89 -26.89
N THR A 46 1.07 -4.92 -25.85
CA THR A 46 0.69 -4.51 -24.48
C THR A 46 1.41 -3.25 -24.04
N ARG A 47 2.34 -2.74 -24.87
CA ARG A 47 3.27 -1.65 -24.58
C ARG A 47 4.03 -1.88 -23.29
N MET A 48 4.22 -3.14 -22.91
CA MET A 48 4.95 -3.54 -21.72
C MET A 48 6.44 -3.34 -21.97
N VAL A 49 7.13 -2.72 -21.01
CA VAL A 49 8.59 -2.64 -21.02
C VAL A 49 9.15 -3.68 -20.07
N GLY A 50 10.05 -4.53 -20.56
CA GLY A 50 10.71 -5.57 -19.79
C GLY A 50 12.18 -5.73 -20.15
N THR A 51 12.86 -6.61 -19.42
CA THR A 51 14.24 -7.00 -19.73
C THR A 51 14.29 -8.49 -20.07
N ARG A 52 15.30 -8.88 -20.85
CA ARG A 52 15.67 -10.29 -21.09
C ARG A 52 17.11 -10.52 -20.62
N TRP A 53 17.45 -9.88 -19.51
CA TRP A 53 18.78 -9.96 -18.92
C TRP A 53 19.01 -11.36 -18.37
N ARG A 54 20.22 -11.87 -18.59
CA ARG A 54 20.71 -13.08 -17.94
C ARG A 54 20.89 -12.81 -16.45
N GLN A 55 20.63 -13.83 -15.63
CA GLN A 55 20.93 -13.80 -14.20
C GLN A 55 22.43 -13.57 -14.02
N THR A 56 22.80 -12.62 -13.15
CA THR A 56 24.20 -12.26 -12.88
C THR A 56 24.65 -12.64 -11.48
N ALA A 57 23.71 -12.93 -10.59
CA ALA A 57 23.96 -13.31 -9.21
C ALA A 57 22.72 -14.02 -8.67
N GLU A 58 22.95 -14.89 -7.70
CA GLU A 58 21.93 -15.49 -6.84
C GLU A 58 22.20 -15.02 -5.42
N VAL A 59 21.12 -14.70 -4.69
CA VAL A 59 21.21 -14.29 -3.29
C VAL A 59 20.40 -15.29 -2.48
N ASP A 60 21.10 -16.17 -1.80
CA ASP A 60 20.48 -17.10 -0.86
C ASP A 60 20.01 -16.34 0.38
N THR A 61 18.72 -16.47 0.69
CA THR A 61 18.08 -15.85 1.86
C THR A 61 17.88 -16.83 3.00
N SER A 62 18.40 -18.06 2.87
CA SER A 62 18.38 -19.07 3.92
C SER A 62 18.97 -18.51 5.23
N GLY A 63 18.23 -18.67 6.32
CA GLY A 63 18.59 -18.16 7.64
C GLY A 63 18.42 -16.64 7.82
N TRP A 64 17.97 -15.89 6.80
CA TRP A 64 17.63 -14.49 7.00
C TRP A 64 16.35 -14.39 7.83
N PRO A 65 16.28 -13.44 8.79
CA PRO A 65 15.03 -13.18 9.47
C PRO A 65 13.94 -12.76 8.47
N GLU A 66 12.70 -13.16 8.70
CA GLU A 66 11.57 -12.62 7.94
C GLU A 66 11.52 -11.08 8.04
N GLY A 67 11.02 -10.42 6.99
CA GLY A 67 10.98 -8.96 6.94
C GLY A 67 11.06 -8.38 5.54
N SER A 68 11.02 -7.06 5.49
CA SER A 68 11.31 -6.28 4.29
C SER A 68 12.79 -5.93 4.21
N TYR A 69 13.35 -6.00 3.01
CA TYR A 69 14.77 -5.82 2.72
C TYR A 69 14.97 -4.83 1.59
N LEU A 70 16.08 -4.09 1.67
CA LEU A 70 16.66 -3.39 0.52
C LEU A 70 18.01 -4.02 0.22
N LEU A 71 18.13 -4.66 -0.95
CA LEU A 71 19.43 -5.04 -1.49
C LEU A 71 20.01 -3.82 -2.21
N ARG A 72 21.13 -3.32 -1.71
CA ARG A 72 21.85 -2.20 -2.28
C ARG A 72 22.98 -2.70 -3.17
N LEU A 73 22.96 -2.29 -4.42
CA LEU A 73 23.98 -2.57 -5.41
C LEU A 73 24.90 -1.36 -5.51
N ASP A 74 26.17 -1.56 -5.18
CA ASP A 74 27.21 -0.52 -5.19
C ASP A 74 28.25 -0.85 -6.27
N ALA A 75 28.43 0.02 -7.26
CA ALA A 75 29.53 -0.08 -8.22
C ALA A 75 30.88 0.19 -7.54
N LEU A 76 31.94 -0.50 -7.97
CA LEU A 76 33.26 -0.47 -7.31
C LEU A 76 34.34 0.31 -8.06
N ASP A 77 34.13 0.70 -9.32
CA ASP A 77 35.17 1.25 -10.20
C ASP A 77 35.15 2.78 -10.32
N GLY A 78 34.84 3.47 -9.23
CA GLY A 78 34.84 4.95 -9.17
C GLY A 78 33.63 5.62 -9.85
N GLN A 79 32.83 4.87 -10.61
CA GLN A 79 31.51 5.30 -11.04
C GLN A 79 30.56 5.16 -9.84
N ALA A 80 30.21 6.26 -9.17
CA ALA A 80 29.38 6.26 -7.95
C ALA A 80 27.89 5.88 -8.21
N GLY A 81 27.65 4.71 -8.80
CA GLY A 81 26.33 4.19 -9.11
C GLY A 81 25.79 3.32 -7.98
N GLN A 82 24.69 3.76 -7.38
CA GLN A 82 23.93 2.98 -6.39
C GLN A 82 22.50 2.71 -6.87
N ARG A 83 22.05 1.46 -6.68
CA ARG A 83 20.67 1.03 -6.94
C ARG A 83 20.16 0.15 -5.82
N PHE A 84 18.85 0.11 -5.64
CA PHE A 84 18.18 -0.71 -4.64
C PHE A 84 17.20 -1.68 -5.30
N VAL A 85 17.09 -2.87 -4.72
CA VAL A 85 16.08 -3.87 -5.04
C VAL A 85 15.33 -4.20 -3.76
N PRO A 86 14.05 -3.81 -3.64
CA PRO A 86 13.24 -4.21 -2.50
C PRO A 86 12.88 -5.70 -2.60
N VAL A 87 12.98 -6.41 -1.48
CA VAL A 87 12.64 -7.84 -1.36
C VAL A 87 11.89 -8.06 -0.06
N THR A 88 10.91 -8.96 -0.08
CA THR A 88 10.25 -9.45 1.14
C THR A 88 10.70 -10.88 1.38
N VAL A 89 11.34 -11.13 2.53
CA VAL A 89 11.53 -12.50 3.04
C VAL A 89 10.26 -12.81 3.83
N ARG A 90 9.38 -13.60 3.22
CA ARG A 90 8.04 -13.84 3.77
C ARG A 90 8.10 -14.64 5.07
N SER A 91 7.09 -14.46 5.90
CA SER A 91 6.86 -15.30 7.07
C SER A 91 6.35 -16.68 6.68
N ALA A 92 6.79 -17.71 7.40
CA ALA A 92 6.29 -19.07 7.21
C ALA A 92 4.86 -19.25 7.73
N SER A 93 4.43 -18.43 8.70
CA SER A 93 3.08 -18.46 9.27
C SER A 93 2.64 -17.07 9.73
N ALA A 94 1.35 -16.80 9.57
CA ALA A 94 0.68 -15.59 10.07
C ALA A 94 -0.12 -15.82 11.35
N VAL A 95 -0.22 -17.05 11.86
CA VAL A 95 -1.11 -17.40 12.99
C VAL A 95 -0.77 -16.56 14.23
N GLY A 96 -1.75 -15.80 14.73
CA GLY A 96 -1.60 -14.91 15.88
C GLY A 96 -0.76 -13.66 15.63
N ARG A 97 -0.40 -13.37 14.37
CA ARG A 97 0.51 -12.28 14.00
C ARG A 97 -0.21 -11.14 13.29
N THR A 98 0.44 -9.98 13.26
CA THR A 98 0.04 -8.84 12.42
C THR A 98 0.82 -8.90 11.11
N VAL A 99 0.12 -9.16 10.01
CA VAL A 99 0.72 -9.30 8.69
C VAL A 99 0.90 -7.93 8.04
N VAL A 100 2.15 -7.55 7.79
CA VAL A 100 2.51 -6.40 6.95
C VAL A 100 2.53 -6.86 5.49
N VAL A 101 1.72 -6.23 4.65
CA VAL A 101 1.62 -6.56 3.22
C VAL A 101 2.22 -5.46 2.37
N ASN A 102 3.36 -5.75 1.72
CA ASN A 102 4.03 -4.79 0.83
C ASN A 102 3.30 -4.71 -0.52
N ALA A 103 3.10 -3.49 -1.02
CA ALA A 103 2.21 -3.15 -2.14
C ALA A 103 2.89 -3.31 -3.51
N VAL A 104 3.54 -4.44 -3.75
CA VAL A 104 4.48 -4.64 -4.88
C VAL A 104 3.84 -4.45 -6.26
N ALA A 105 2.56 -4.77 -6.43
CA ALA A 105 1.83 -4.54 -7.67
C ALA A 105 1.61 -3.04 -7.94
N THR A 106 1.29 -2.27 -6.90
CA THR A 106 1.19 -0.81 -6.96
C THR A 106 2.54 -0.20 -7.32
N TRP A 107 3.63 -0.69 -6.73
CA TRP A 107 4.96 -0.22 -7.10
C TRP A 107 5.26 -0.39 -8.59
N GLN A 108 4.90 -1.53 -9.18
CA GLN A 108 5.09 -1.75 -10.62
C GLN A 108 4.17 -0.91 -11.48
N ALA A 109 2.93 -0.68 -11.04
CA ALA A 109 1.96 0.15 -11.74
C ALA A 109 2.45 1.59 -11.97
N TYR A 110 3.24 2.11 -11.03
CA TYR A 110 3.86 3.44 -11.07
C TYR A 110 5.34 3.43 -11.47
N ASN A 111 5.86 2.28 -11.89
CA ASN A 111 7.28 2.16 -12.24
C ASN A 111 7.54 2.60 -13.68
N ARG A 112 7.95 3.87 -13.87
CA ARG A 112 8.35 4.44 -15.18
C ARG A 112 9.72 4.01 -15.69
N TRP A 113 10.41 3.09 -15.03
CA TRP A 113 11.67 2.58 -15.56
C TRP A 113 11.48 2.05 -17.00
N GLY A 114 12.38 2.43 -17.90
CA GLY A 114 12.28 2.09 -19.32
C GLY A 114 11.22 2.90 -20.09
N GLY A 115 10.65 3.95 -19.48
CA GLY A 115 9.85 4.95 -20.19
C GLY A 115 8.35 4.66 -20.24
N ALA A 116 7.83 3.61 -19.60
CA ALA A 116 6.39 3.35 -19.57
C ALA A 116 5.93 2.62 -18.29
N ASP A 117 4.71 2.93 -17.86
CA ASP A 117 3.99 2.32 -16.74
C ASP A 117 2.48 2.27 -17.05
N LEU A 118 1.64 1.92 -16.06
CA LEU A 118 0.18 1.84 -16.23
C LEU A 118 -0.51 3.22 -16.28
N TYR A 119 0.23 4.33 -16.33
CA TYR A 119 -0.31 5.68 -16.36
C TYR A 119 0.21 6.51 -17.53
N LYS A 120 1.46 6.29 -17.96
CA LYS A 120 2.15 7.07 -18.97
C LYS A 120 3.02 6.16 -19.82
N GLY A 121 2.95 6.32 -21.14
CA GLY A 121 3.83 5.65 -22.09
C GLY A 121 4.63 6.62 -22.94
N ALA A 122 4.84 6.26 -24.21
CA ALA A 122 5.72 6.98 -25.13
C ALA A 122 5.37 8.47 -25.31
N SER A 123 4.08 8.83 -25.33
CA SER A 123 3.65 10.23 -25.45
C SER A 123 3.55 10.96 -24.11
N GLY A 124 3.87 10.30 -23.00
CA GLY A 124 3.67 10.83 -21.65
C GLY A 124 2.20 10.88 -21.20
N LYS A 125 1.26 10.45 -22.06
CA LYS A 125 -0.20 10.46 -21.79
C LYS A 125 -0.76 9.06 -21.55
N LYS A 126 -1.92 8.99 -20.85
CA LYS A 126 -2.67 7.75 -20.53
C LYS A 126 -2.97 6.89 -21.77
N ALA A 127 -3.30 7.52 -22.90
CA ALA A 127 -3.60 6.80 -24.13
C ALA A 127 -2.44 5.92 -24.64
N SER A 128 -1.19 6.29 -24.33
CA SER A 128 0.02 5.54 -24.73
C SER A 128 0.57 4.61 -23.65
N ARG A 129 -0.06 4.56 -22.47
CA ARG A 129 0.40 3.77 -21.31
C ARG A 129 0.58 2.29 -21.64
N SER A 130 1.35 1.61 -20.80
CA SER A 130 1.40 0.15 -20.78
C SER A 130 0.07 -0.43 -20.29
N LEU A 131 -0.36 -1.52 -20.91
CA LEU A 131 -1.52 -2.34 -20.49
C LEU A 131 -1.09 -3.47 -19.54
N GLN A 132 0.21 -3.77 -19.53
CA GLN A 132 0.87 -4.72 -18.64
C GLN A 132 2.20 -4.15 -18.15
N VAL A 133 2.61 -4.49 -16.93
CA VAL A 133 3.93 -4.16 -16.37
C VAL A 133 4.56 -5.39 -15.74
N SER A 134 5.88 -5.52 -15.84
CA SER A 134 6.61 -6.72 -15.40
C SER A 134 7.42 -6.46 -14.13
N PHE A 135 7.53 -7.46 -13.27
CA PHE A 135 8.50 -7.51 -12.17
C PHE A 135 9.94 -7.81 -12.64
N ASP A 136 10.13 -8.18 -13.92
CA ASP A 136 11.42 -8.51 -14.53
C ASP A 136 12.14 -7.27 -15.10
N ARG A 137 12.02 -6.17 -14.36
CA ARG A 137 12.65 -4.88 -14.69
C ARG A 137 12.98 -4.10 -13.40
N PRO A 138 14.01 -3.24 -13.43
CA PRO A 138 14.34 -2.39 -12.29
C PRO A 138 13.22 -1.42 -11.92
N TYR A 139 13.23 -0.94 -10.67
CA TYR A 139 12.41 0.19 -10.23
C TYR A 139 13.13 1.51 -10.49
N GLY A 140 12.41 2.48 -11.07
CA GLY A 140 13.00 3.77 -11.48
C GLY A 140 13.04 4.84 -10.38
N SER A 141 12.07 4.83 -9.46
CA SER A 141 11.92 5.86 -8.42
C SER A 141 12.88 5.64 -7.24
N GLY A 142 13.50 6.72 -6.73
CA GLY A 142 14.37 6.67 -5.55
C GLY A 142 15.49 5.64 -5.67
N HIS A 143 16.12 5.56 -6.85
CA HIS A 143 17.14 4.56 -7.18
C HIS A 143 16.69 3.10 -7.04
N GLY A 144 15.37 2.86 -7.00
CA GLY A 144 14.74 1.56 -6.87
C GLY A 144 13.98 1.35 -5.55
N ALA A 145 14.18 2.23 -4.57
CA ALA A 145 13.57 2.13 -3.24
C ALA A 145 12.47 3.17 -2.97
N GLY A 146 12.14 4.04 -3.93
CA GLY A 146 11.31 5.23 -3.68
C GLY A 146 9.95 4.92 -3.03
N GLN A 147 9.16 4.02 -3.63
CA GLN A 147 7.85 3.65 -3.10
C GLN A 147 7.94 3.00 -1.71
N PHE A 148 8.88 2.07 -1.52
CA PHE A 148 9.12 1.40 -0.24
C PHE A 148 9.50 2.39 0.88
N LEU A 149 10.45 3.29 0.62
CA LEU A 149 10.92 4.24 1.63
C LEU A 149 9.85 5.26 2.04
N VAL A 150 8.95 5.62 1.13
CA VAL A 150 7.89 6.60 1.38
C VAL A 150 6.69 5.96 2.08
N TYR A 151 6.19 4.84 1.57
CA TYR A 151 4.88 4.31 1.96
C TYR A 151 4.94 3.11 2.92
N GLU A 152 6.11 2.51 3.17
CA GLU A 152 6.19 1.25 3.92
C GLU A 152 7.20 1.33 5.07
N ALA A 153 8.43 1.77 4.81
CA ALA A 153 9.51 1.79 5.78
C ALA A 153 9.20 2.53 7.10
N PRO A 154 8.51 3.70 7.11
CA PRO A 154 8.20 4.40 8.37
C PRO A 154 7.30 3.58 9.29
N LEU A 155 6.30 2.91 8.69
CA LEU A 155 5.36 2.08 9.42
C LEU A 155 5.97 0.76 9.89
N ILE A 156 6.81 0.12 9.07
CA ILE A 156 7.58 -1.08 9.47
C ILE A 156 8.45 -0.76 10.70
N ALA A 157 9.17 0.37 10.67
CA ALA A 157 10.00 0.79 11.80
C ALA A 157 9.15 1.10 13.05
N LEU A 158 7.98 1.71 12.91
CA LEU A 158 7.07 1.93 14.04
C LEU A 158 6.54 0.60 14.61
N ALA A 159 6.08 -0.30 13.76
CA ALA A 159 5.51 -1.57 14.17
C ALA A 159 6.53 -2.47 14.90
N GLU A 160 7.78 -2.53 14.41
CA GLU A 160 8.86 -3.24 15.10
C GLU A 160 9.26 -2.55 16.41
N ARG A 161 9.28 -1.20 16.46
CA ARG A 161 9.52 -0.46 17.70
C ARG A 161 8.49 -0.78 18.78
N LEU A 162 7.26 -1.07 18.39
CA LEU A 162 6.18 -1.45 19.30
C LEU A 162 6.29 -2.90 19.80
N GLY A 163 7.24 -3.70 19.30
CA GLY A 163 7.47 -5.07 19.72
C GLY A 163 6.35 -6.04 19.32
N LEU A 164 5.65 -5.74 18.22
CA LEU A 164 4.52 -6.55 17.77
C LEU A 164 4.98 -7.88 17.15
N PRO A 165 4.19 -8.95 17.27
CA PRO A 165 4.45 -10.19 16.55
C PRO A 165 4.10 -10.00 15.07
N LEU A 166 5.05 -9.49 14.28
CA LEU A 166 4.84 -9.18 12.87
C LEU A 166 5.08 -10.37 11.98
N ALA A 167 4.24 -10.55 10.96
CA ALA A 167 4.51 -11.38 9.81
C ALA A 167 4.63 -10.51 8.55
N TYR A 168 5.32 -10.98 7.52
CA TYR A 168 5.56 -10.23 6.29
C TYR A 168 5.14 -11.03 5.07
N ALA A 169 4.45 -10.37 4.15
CA ALA A 169 4.03 -10.91 2.87
C ALA A 169 3.95 -9.79 1.82
N THR A 170 3.75 -10.16 0.56
CA THR A 170 3.38 -9.24 -0.51
C THR A 170 1.93 -9.48 -0.96
N GLY A 171 1.32 -8.52 -1.65
CA GLY A 171 0.01 -8.74 -2.27
C GLY A 171 -0.01 -9.93 -3.24
N VAL A 172 1.14 -10.27 -3.85
CA VAL A 172 1.30 -11.46 -4.71
C VAL A 172 1.23 -12.75 -3.88
N ASP A 173 1.88 -12.80 -2.71
CA ASP A 173 1.81 -13.96 -1.82
C ASP A 173 0.38 -14.19 -1.34
N VAL A 174 -0.31 -13.12 -0.92
CA VAL A 174 -1.71 -13.18 -0.48
C VAL A 174 -2.63 -13.64 -1.61
N ALA A 175 -2.39 -13.22 -2.86
CA ALA A 175 -3.13 -13.70 -4.02
C ALA A 175 -2.89 -15.20 -4.28
N ARG A 176 -1.63 -15.64 -4.20
CA ARG A 176 -1.22 -17.00 -4.55
C ARG A 176 -1.61 -18.04 -3.50
N GLU A 177 -1.57 -17.69 -2.22
CA GLU A 177 -1.72 -18.63 -1.11
C GLU A 177 -3.00 -18.33 -0.31
N PRO A 178 -4.11 -19.04 -0.57
CA PRO A 178 -5.40 -18.79 0.08
C PRO A 178 -5.35 -18.85 1.61
N GLU A 179 -4.45 -19.66 2.14
CA GLU A 179 -4.33 -19.93 3.57
C GLU A 179 -3.33 -19.05 4.31
N LEU A 180 -2.62 -18.15 3.61
CA LEU A 180 -1.58 -17.31 4.20
C LEU A 180 -2.10 -16.48 5.37
N LEU A 181 -3.34 -15.97 5.27
CA LEU A 181 -3.97 -15.15 6.29
C LEU A 181 -4.75 -15.96 7.34
N ARG A 182 -4.79 -17.30 7.24
CA ARG A 182 -5.54 -18.13 8.19
C ARG A 182 -4.97 -17.95 9.60
N GLY A 183 -5.85 -17.53 10.53
CA GLY A 183 -5.49 -17.33 11.93
C GLY A 183 -4.66 -16.08 12.22
N ALA A 184 -4.44 -15.19 11.24
CA ALA A 184 -3.82 -13.90 11.48
C ALA A 184 -4.65 -13.04 12.43
N ALA A 185 -3.99 -12.34 13.36
CA ALA A 185 -4.67 -11.41 14.26
C ALA A 185 -5.08 -10.13 13.53
N ALA A 186 -4.23 -9.67 12.60
CA ALA A 186 -4.48 -8.51 11.79
C ALA A 186 -3.72 -8.54 10.46
N MET A 187 -4.21 -7.79 9.48
CA MET A 187 -3.47 -7.39 8.28
C MET A 187 -3.34 -5.85 8.25
N VAL A 188 -2.20 -5.36 7.79
CA VAL A 188 -1.93 -3.94 7.58
C VAL A 188 -1.60 -3.70 6.10
N SER A 189 -2.47 -2.92 5.44
CA SER A 189 -2.21 -2.30 4.14
C SER A 189 -1.57 -0.92 4.37
N LEU A 190 -0.54 -0.64 3.59
CA LEU A 190 0.43 0.44 3.82
C LEU A 190 -0.01 1.76 3.14
N GLY A 191 0.90 2.71 2.95
CA GLY A 191 0.55 4.08 2.57
C GLY A 191 -0.11 4.26 1.18
N HIS A 192 0.11 3.33 0.24
CA HIS A 192 -0.54 3.32 -1.07
C HIS A 192 -0.58 1.91 -1.68
N ASP A 193 -1.74 1.26 -1.59
CA ASP A 193 -1.93 -0.13 -2.03
C ASP A 193 -3.13 -0.27 -2.99
N GLU A 194 -3.01 0.36 -4.16
CA GLU A 194 -4.11 0.56 -5.12
C GLU A 194 -4.48 -0.68 -5.95
N TYR A 195 -3.51 -1.54 -6.26
CA TYR A 195 -3.64 -2.58 -7.28
C TYR A 195 -3.76 -3.99 -6.69
N TRP A 196 -4.97 -4.52 -6.65
CA TRP A 196 -5.29 -5.82 -6.03
C TRP A 196 -5.88 -6.82 -7.01
N SER A 197 -5.43 -8.08 -6.98
CA SER A 197 -6.09 -9.13 -7.75
C SER A 197 -7.39 -9.58 -7.07
N PRO A 198 -8.36 -10.14 -7.81
CA PRO A 198 -9.56 -10.73 -7.21
C PRO A 198 -9.24 -11.78 -6.13
N GLU A 199 -8.17 -12.55 -6.31
CA GLU A 199 -7.69 -13.56 -5.36
C GLU A 199 -7.27 -12.91 -4.05
N GLN A 200 -6.36 -11.92 -4.11
CA GLN A 200 -5.92 -11.16 -2.93
C GLN A 200 -7.14 -10.60 -2.19
N ARG A 201 -8.05 -9.94 -2.91
CA ARG A 201 -9.23 -9.35 -2.30
C ARG A 201 -10.10 -10.41 -1.61
N ARG A 202 -10.42 -11.52 -2.28
CA ARG A 202 -11.24 -12.60 -1.71
C ARG A 202 -10.61 -13.16 -0.44
N HIS A 203 -9.30 -13.43 -0.43
CA HIS A 203 -8.61 -13.99 0.72
C HIS A 203 -8.59 -13.01 1.90
N VAL A 204 -8.38 -11.71 1.65
CA VAL A 204 -8.46 -10.67 2.69
C VAL A 204 -9.88 -10.55 3.24
N THR A 205 -10.89 -10.52 2.38
CA THR A 205 -12.31 -10.49 2.80
C THR A 205 -12.65 -11.70 3.67
N ALA A 206 -12.28 -12.91 3.24
CA ALA A 206 -12.55 -14.13 3.99
C ALA A 206 -11.87 -14.14 5.38
N ALA A 207 -10.59 -13.73 5.45
CA ALA A 207 -9.88 -13.64 6.72
C ALA A 207 -10.49 -12.59 7.66
N ARG A 208 -10.89 -11.43 7.11
CA ARG A 208 -11.60 -10.39 7.85
C ARG A 208 -12.93 -10.91 8.40
N ASP A 209 -13.72 -11.57 7.58
CA ASP A 209 -15.04 -12.10 7.97
C ASP A 209 -14.90 -13.22 9.01
N ALA A 210 -13.77 -13.92 9.03
CA ALA A 210 -13.38 -14.87 10.07
C ALA A 210 -12.80 -14.23 11.35
N GLY A 211 -12.70 -12.90 11.43
CA GLY A 211 -12.31 -12.16 12.64
C GLY A 211 -10.91 -11.53 12.63
N MET A 212 -10.16 -11.62 11.52
CA MET A 212 -8.89 -10.88 11.36
C MET A 212 -9.17 -9.37 11.29
N ASN A 213 -8.45 -8.57 12.06
CA ASN A 213 -8.57 -7.11 11.95
C ASN A 213 -7.88 -6.60 10.66
N LEU A 214 -8.36 -5.49 10.10
CA LEU A 214 -7.77 -4.90 8.89
C LEU A 214 -7.48 -3.40 9.11
N ALA A 215 -6.21 -3.01 9.04
CA ALA A 215 -5.81 -1.61 9.05
C ALA A 215 -5.36 -1.17 7.65
N VAL A 216 -5.99 -0.13 7.10
CA VAL A 216 -5.60 0.52 5.85
C VAL A 216 -5.08 1.91 6.17
N LEU A 217 -3.77 2.08 6.02
CA LEU A 217 -3.06 3.28 6.44
C LEU A 217 -2.71 4.19 5.26
N GLY A 218 -3.58 4.19 4.24
CA GLY A 218 -3.48 4.98 3.02
C GLY A 218 -4.86 5.43 2.52
N ALA A 219 -4.90 5.88 1.27
CA ALA A 219 -6.12 6.05 0.49
C ALA A 219 -5.99 5.32 -0.85
N ASN A 220 -7.09 5.27 -1.62
CA ASN A 220 -7.12 4.60 -2.93
C ASN A 220 -6.69 3.14 -2.87
N CYS A 221 -6.89 2.49 -1.72
CA CYS A 221 -6.56 1.10 -1.50
C CYS A 221 -7.57 0.20 -2.23
N CYS A 222 -7.10 -0.87 -2.87
CA CYS A 222 -7.95 -1.83 -3.59
C CYS A 222 -8.85 -1.19 -4.67
N TYR A 223 -8.43 -0.07 -5.29
CA TYR A 223 -9.22 0.58 -6.33
C TYR A 223 -9.14 -0.12 -7.69
N ARG A 224 -7.95 -0.63 -8.05
CA ARG A 224 -7.69 -1.26 -9.36
C ARG A 224 -7.73 -2.77 -9.26
N ARG A 225 -8.61 -3.39 -10.06
CA ARG A 225 -8.61 -4.84 -10.30
C ARG A 225 -7.52 -5.19 -11.30
N ILE A 226 -6.60 -6.06 -10.88
CA ILE A 226 -5.52 -6.58 -11.73
C ILE A 226 -5.64 -8.08 -11.94
N ARG A 227 -4.84 -8.58 -12.88
CA ARG A 227 -4.56 -10.01 -13.03
C ARG A 227 -3.05 -10.22 -13.03
N PHE A 228 -2.60 -11.29 -12.38
CA PHE A 228 -1.22 -11.74 -12.47
C PHE A 228 -1.08 -12.75 -13.63
N GLU A 229 -0.01 -12.60 -14.42
CA GLU A 229 0.35 -13.51 -15.51
C GLU A 229 1.82 -13.95 -15.37
N PRO A 230 2.18 -15.15 -15.89
CA PRO A 230 3.56 -15.62 -15.84
C PRO A 230 4.46 -14.85 -16.80
N SER A 231 5.75 -14.91 -16.56
CA SER A 231 6.79 -14.57 -17.53
C SER A 231 7.74 -15.75 -17.74
N ALA A 232 8.78 -15.56 -18.55
CA ALA A 232 9.80 -16.59 -18.77
C ALA A 232 10.58 -16.99 -17.50
N VAL A 233 10.51 -16.21 -16.42
CA VAL A 233 11.24 -16.47 -15.18
C VAL A 233 10.34 -16.92 -14.01
N GLY A 234 9.03 -17.10 -14.24
CA GLY A 234 8.15 -17.69 -13.25
C GLY A 234 6.69 -17.23 -13.32
N ALA A 235 5.89 -17.74 -12.39
CA ALA A 235 4.50 -17.34 -12.21
C ALA A 235 4.37 -15.94 -11.57
N ASP A 236 3.25 -15.28 -11.84
CA ASP A 236 2.86 -13.98 -11.26
C ASP A 236 3.89 -12.86 -11.43
N ARG A 237 4.59 -12.87 -12.57
CA ARG A 237 5.66 -11.91 -12.91
C ARG A 237 5.19 -10.70 -13.71
N ILE A 238 3.94 -10.73 -14.19
CA ILE A 238 3.32 -9.66 -14.96
C ILE A 238 2.04 -9.19 -14.26
N VAL A 239 1.90 -7.88 -14.08
CA VAL A 239 0.67 -7.23 -13.62
C VAL A 239 -0.08 -6.68 -14.82
N VAL A 240 -1.30 -7.18 -15.04
CA VAL A 240 -2.18 -6.79 -16.14
C VAL A 240 -3.26 -5.82 -15.65
N CYS A 241 -3.38 -4.67 -16.31
CA CYS A 241 -4.40 -3.67 -16.00
C CYS A 241 -4.74 -2.82 -17.23
N TYR A 242 -5.84 -3.15 -17.89
CA TYR A 242 -6.32 -2.43 -19.06
C TYR A 242 -7.12 -1.17 -18.69
N LYS A 243 -7.51 -0.97 -17.43
CA LYS A 243 -8.27 0.21 -16.97
C LYS A 243 -9.53 0.41 -17.82
N ASP A 244 -9.71 1.58 -18.39
CA ASP A 244 -10.85 1.92 -19.25
C ASP A 244 -10.90 1.07 -20.54
N ASP A 245 -9.77 0.50 -20.97
CA ASP A 245 -9.64 -0.33 -22.18
C ASP A 245 -9.90 -1.83 -21.88
N TYR A 246 -10.51 -2.18 -20.75
CA TYR A 246 -10.67 -3.59 -20.32
C TYR A 246 -11.41 -4.50 -21.31
N ALA A 247 -12.25 -3.94 -22.19
CA ALA A 247 -12.89 -4.70 -23.26
C ALA A 247 -11.88 -5.25 -24.29
N GLU A 248 -10.67 -4.69 -24.33
CA GLU A 248 -9.55 -5.15 -25.16
C GLU A 248 -8.70 -6.22 -24.48
N ASP A 249 -8.87 -6.43 -23.17
CA ASP A 249 -8.12 -7.40 -22.40
C ASP A 249 -8.42 -8.84 -22.88
N PRO A 250 -7.42 -9.58 -23.43
CA PRO A 250 -7.63 -10.96 -23.86
C PRO A 250 -8.13 -11.89 -22.75
N GLY A 251 -7.73 -11.65 -21.50
CA GLY A 251 -8.21 -12.44 -20.36
C GLY A 251 -9.69 -12.17 -20.05
N PHE A 252 -10.15 -10.94 -20.20
CA PHE A 252 -11.57 -10.59 -20.09
C PHE A 252 -12.38 -11.20 -21.25
N ARG A 253 -11.88 -11.12 -22.48
CA ARG A 253 -12.53 -11.73 -23.67
C ARG A 253 -12.65 -13.26 -23.57
N ARG A 254 -11.80 -13.91 -22.77
CA ARG A 254 -11.90 -15.35 -22.45
C ARG A 254 -12.83 -15.66 -21.27
N GLY A 255 -13.58 -14.67 -20.76
CA GLY A 255 -14.51 -14.83 -19.64
C GLY A 255 -13.92 -14.58 -18.25
N GLY A 256 -12.66 -14.12 -18.17
CA GLY A 256 -12.06 -13.69 -16.90
C GLY A 256 -12.63 -12.34 -16.41
N PRO A 257 -12.33 -11.93 -15.17
CA PRO A 257 -12.77 -10.64 -14.65
C PRO A 257 -12.10 -9.46 -15.38
N PRO A 258 -12.78 -8.30 -15.49
CA PRO A 258 -12.22 -7.13 -16.17
C PRO A 258 -11.07 -6.52 -15.37
N THR A 259 -9.97 -6.13 -16.01
CA THR A 259 -8.84 -5.49 -15.33
C THR A 259 -9.02 -3.96 -15.24
N ASN A 260 -10.13 -3.54 -14.64
CA ASN A 260 -10.59 -2.15 -14.49
C ASN A 260 -10.75 -1.73 -13.00
N ASP A 261 -11.51 -0.67 -12.72
CA ASP A 261 -11.80 -0.25 -11.34
C ASP A 261 -12.75 -1.24 -10.66
N TYR A 262 -12.47 -1.61 -9.41
CA TYR A 262 -13.28 -2.54 -8.64
C TYR A 262 -14.76 -2.13 -8.56
N ARG A 263 -15.04 -0.85 -8.33
CA ARG A 263 -16.41 -0.30 -8.23
C ARG A 263 -17.19 -0.23 -9.55
N ARG A 264 -16.58 -0.48 -10.71
CA ARG A 264 -17.21 -0.27 -12.02
C ARG A 264 -17.78 -1.58 -12.58
N ALA A 265 -18.86 -1.44 -13.34
CA ALA A 265 -19.34 -2.49 -14.24
C ALA A 265 -18.20 -2.98 -15.17
N PRO A 266 -18.27 -4.23 -15.69
CA PRO A 266 -19.37 -5.18 -15.60
C PRO A 266 -19.48 -5.96 -14.29
N LEU A 267 -18.46 -5.91 -13.42
CA LEU A 267 -18.44 -6.65 -12.17
C LEU A 267 -18.20 -5.68 -11.00
N PRO A 268 -19.19 -4.86 -10.59
CA PRO A 268 -19.00 -3.86 -9.55
C PRO A 268 -18.86 -4.53 -8.18
N ASP A 269 -17.76 -4.24 -7.51
CA ASP A 269 -17.45 -4.66 -6.16
C ASP A 269 -16.69 -3.49 -5.51
N PRO A 270 -17.36 -2.44 -5.00
CA PRO A 270 -16.69 -1.22 -4.57
C PRO A 270 -15.83 -1.45 -3.32
N GLU A 271 -14.77 -0.66 -3.19
CA GLU A 271 -13.78 -0.74 -2.11
C GLU A 271 -14.44 -0.57 -0.73
N SER A 272 -15.51 0.23 -0.65
CA SER A 272 -16.27 0.49 0.57
C SER A 272 -16.87 -0.77 1.20
N SER A 273 -17.16 -1.82 0.43
CA SER A 273 -17.63 -3.10 0.98
C SER A 273 -16.56 -3.81 1.82
N LEU A 274 -15.28 -3.55 1.50
CA LEU A 274 -14.13 -4.08 2.24
C LEU A 274 -13.63 -3.10 3.32
N LEU A 275 -13.58 -1.81 2.99
CA LEU A 275 -12.80 -0.79 3.70
C LEU A 275 -13.64 0.27 4.43
N GLY A 276 -14.96 0.28 4.24
CA GLY A 276 -15.87 1.30 4.79
C GLY A 276 -15.79 2.67 4.12
N VAL A 277 -14.72 2.94 3.38
CA VAL A 277 -14.50 4.16 2.57
C VAL A 277 -14.26 3.82 1.11
N ILE A 278 -14.50 4.79 0.24
CA ILE A 278 -14.27 4.69 -1.20
C ILE A 278 -13.39 5.86 -1.67
N TYR A 279 -12.48 5.61 -2.61
CA TYR A 279 -11.64 6.68 -3.17
C TYR A 279 -12.48 7.73 -3.89
N ASP A 280 -12.29 9.01 -3.53
CA ASP A 280 -13.08 10.12 -4.07
C ASP A 280 -12.29 10.98 -5.05
N GLY A 281 -10.99 11.20 -4.80
CA GLY A 281 -10.15 11.76 -5.85
C GLY A 281 -8.79 12.32 -5.48
N TYR A 282 -8.21 12.92 -6.52
CA TYR A 282 -6.94 13.63 -6.54
C TYR A 282 -7.00 14.80 -7.57
N PRO A 283 -6.07 15.77 -7.50
CA PRO A 283 -5.16 16.02 -6.38
C PRO A 283 -5.87 16.74 -5.24
N VAL A 284 -5.43 16.49 -4.02
CA VAL A 284 -5.84 17.26 -2.84
C VAL A 284 -4.63 17.56 -1.96
N ASP A 285 -4.69 18.71 -1.30
CA ASP A 285 -3.87 19.07 -0.15
C ASP A 285 -4.78 19.81 0.83
N ALA A 286 -5.13 19.17 1.93
CA ALA A 286 -6.14 19.64 2.86
C ALA A 286 -5.79 19.31 4.31
N PRO A 287 -6.34 20.06 5.27
CA PRO A 287 -6.23 19.70 6.67
C PRO A 287 -7.00 18.42 6.99
N TYR A 288 -6.47 17.61 7.88
CA TYR A 288 -7.23 16.56 8.57
C TYR A 288 -7.96 17.16 9.76
N VAL A 289 -9.26 16.92 9.92
CA VAL A 289 -10.09 17.53 10.99
C VAL A 289 -10.77 16.46 11.84
N VAL A 290 -10.46 16.45 13.13
CA VAL A 290 -11.01 15.49 14.10
C VAL A 290 -12.50 15.76 14.34
N SER A 291 -13.33 14.72 14.20
CA SER A 291 -14.79 14.79 14.40
C SER A 291 -15.31 13.94 15.57
N ASN A 292 -14.53 12.96 16.03
CA ASN A 292 -14.89 12.11 17.18
C ASN A 292 -13.68 11.93 18.13
N PRO A 293 -13.33 12.93 18.95
CA PRO A 293 -12.13 12.92 19.78
C PRO A 293 -12.14 11.88 20.90
N ASP A 294 -13.33 11.46 21.36
CA ASP A 294 -13.49 10.51 22.47
C ASP A 294 -13.28 9.04 22.06
N HIS A 295 -13.12 8.78 20.76
CA HIS A 295 -12.89 7.44 20.25
C HIS A 295 -11.57 6.85 20.78
N TRP A 296 -11.57 5.56 21.16
CA TRP A 296 -10.44 4.90 21.80
C TRP A 296 -9.13 4.92 20.99
N LEU A 297 -9.23 5.01 19.65
CA LEU A 297 -8.07 5.17 18.78
C LEU A 297 -7.33 6.50 18.96
N LEU A 298 -8.02 7.54 19.45
CA LEU A 298 -7.45 8.87 19.68
C LEU A 298 -6.94 9.05 21.12
N THR A 299 -7.08 8.03 21.99
CA THR A 299 -6.56 8.08 23.36
C THR A 299 -5.06 8.38 23.38
N GLY A 300 -4.66 9.35 24.22
CA GLY A 300 -3.27 9.79 24.36
C GLY A 300 -2.78 10.78 23.29
N THR A 301 -3.62 11.14 22.31
CA THR A 301 -3.27 12.19 21.34
C THR A 301 -3.44 13.60 21.89
N GLY A 302 -4.35 13.78 22.86
CA GLY A 302 -4.78 15.10 23.35
C GLY A 302 -5.66 15.86 22.35
N ALA A 303 -6.09 15.22 21.25
CA ALA A 303 -6.89 15.85 20.22
C ALA A 303 -8.28 16.25 20.72
N ARG A 304 -8.77 17.40 20.26
CA ARG A 304 -10.11 17.92 20.55
C ARG A 304 -10.98 17.95 19.30
N LEU A 305 -12.28 18.08 19.49
CA LEU A 305 -13.21 18.28 18.38
C LEU A 305 -12.79 19.49 17.55
N GLY A 306 -12.65 19.32 16.24
CA GLY A 306 -12.23 20.36 15.31
C GLY A 306 -10.72 20.61 15.25
N ASP A 307 -9.90 19.88 16.03
CA ASP A 307 -8.45 19.96 15.88
C ASP A 307 -8.06 19.61 14.44
N SER A 308 -7.24 20.49 13.86
CA SER A 308 -6.83 20.42 12.47
C SER A 308 -5.33 20.10 12.35
N PHE A 309 -4.97 19.24 11.39
CA PHE A 309 -3.60 18.91 11.04
C PHE A 309 -3.37 19.25 9.56
N PRO A 310 -2.75 20.42 9.27
CA PRO A 310 -2.51 20.87 7.91
C PRO A 310 -1.77 19.82 7.07
N HIS A 311 -2.11 19.76 5.79
CA HIS A 311 -1.49 18.88 4.79
C HIS A 311 -1.67 17.37 5.01
N LEU A 312 -2.28 16.92 6.11
CA LEU A 312 -2.39 15.49 6.38
C LEU A 312 -3.33 14.76 5.41
N VAL A 313 -4.31 15.46 4.83
CA VAL A 313 -5.14 14.90 3.76
C VAL A 313 -4.49 15.19 2.41
N GLY A 314 -3.89 14.15 1.82
CA GLY A 314 -3.37 14.18 0.46
C GLY A 314 -2.54 12.94 0.13
N VAL A 315 -1.99 12.81 -1.07
CA VAL A 315 -2.39 13.53 -2.29
C VAL A 315 -3.74 13.03 -2.85
N GLU A 316 -4.17 11.88 -2.35
CA GLU A 316 -5.48 11.26 -2.58
C GLU A 316 -6.20 11.06 -1.25
N TYR A 317 -7.52 10.97 -1.35
CA TYR A 317 -8.40 10.80 -0.20
C TYR A 317 -9.59 9.90 -0.51
N ASP A 318 -10.04 9.22 0.54
CA ASP A 318 -11.24 8.38 0.53
C ASP A 318 -12.31 8.99 1.44
N ARG A 319 -13.55 8.61 1.22
CA ARG A 319 -14.70 9.07 2.02
C ARG A 319 -15.68 7.95 2.28
N VAL A 320 -16.54 8.13 3.27
CA VAL A 320 -17.79 7.37 3.32
C VAL A 320 -18.71 7.87 2.21
N ASN A 321 -19.31 6.92 1.48
CA ASN A 321 -20.29 7.22 0.46
C ASN A 321 -21.42 6.18 0.51
N THR A 322 -22.55 6.58 1.08
CA THR A 322 -23.73 5.72 1.26
C THR A 322 -24.45 5.36 -0.04
N ALA A 323 -24.04 5.93 -1.18
CA ALA A 323 -24.46 5.44 -2.50
C ALA A 323 -23.81 4.09 -2.86
N HIS A 324 -22.82 3.63 -2.09
CA HIS A 324 -22.18 2.33 -2.22
C HIS A 324 -22.36 1.50 -0.94
N PRO A 325 -22.33 0.15 -1.04
CA PRO A 325 -22.31 -0.72 0.13
C PRO A 325 -21.21 -0.30 1.11
N THR A 326 -21.61 -0.02 2.34
CA THR A 326 -20.74 0.40 3.43
C THR A 326 -21.13 -0.38 4.68
N PRO A 327 -20.23 -1.20 5.27
CA PRO A 327 -20.52 -1.96 6.48
C PRO A 327 -20.95 -1.07 7.65
N ARG A 328 -21.81 -1.62 8.51
CA ARG A 328 -22.40 -0.94 9.68
C ARG A 328 -22.30 -1.85 10.91
N PRO A 329 -22.19 -1.30 12.14
CA PRO A 329 -22.04 0.12 12.46
C PRO A 329 -20.66 0.67 12.05
N ILE A 330 -20.60 1.96 11.69
CA ILE A 330 -19.36 2.65 11.32
C ILE A 330 -19.23 3.99 12.05
N GLU A 331 -18.03 4.24 12.55
CA GLU A 331 -17.61 5.46 13.23
C GLU A 331 -16.68 6.26 12.31
N VAL A 332 -17.04 7.51 12.04
CA VAL A 332 -16.16 8.52 11.45
C VAL A 332 -15.40 9.20 12.58
N LEU A 333 -14.08 9.09 12.56
CA LEU A 333 -13.16 9.65 13.57
C LEU A 333 -12.68 11.04 13.18
N ALA A 334 -12.57 11.28 11.87
CA ALA A 334 -12.24 12.56 11.29
C ALA A 334 -13.06 12.76 10.03
N HIS A 335 -13.57 13.97 9.85
CA HIS A 335 -14.39 14.38 8.72
C HIS A 335 -13.82 15.69 8.18
N SER A 336 -12.97 15.57 7.18
CA SER A 336 -12.08 16.65 6.75
C SER A 336 -12.63 17.33 5.50
N PRO A 337 -12.89 18.65 5.51
CA PRO A 337 -13.36 19.35 4.31
C PRO A 337 -12.26 19.36 3.25
N VAL A 338 -12.61 18.99 2.02
CA VAL A 338 -11.70 19.02 0.87
C VAL A 338 -12.31 19.76 -0.30
N VAL A 339 -11.48 20.42 -1.09
CA VAL A 339 -11.88 21.03 -2.36
C VAL A 339 -11.01 20.44 -3.46
N ARG A 340 -11.59 19.55 -4.27
CA ARG A 340 -10.90 18.91 -5.38
C ARG A 340 -11.33 19.56 -6.68
N LYS A 341 -10.40 20.28 -7.35
CA LYS A 341 -10.66 20.95 -8.64
C LYS A 341 -11.94 21.81 -8.62
N GLY A 342 -12.12 22.59 -7.55
CA GLY A 342 -13.29 23.46 -7.34
C GLY A 342 -14.56 22.76 -6.86
N ARG A 343 -14.54 21.44 -6.65
CA ARG A 343 -15.70 20.68 -6.13
C ARG A 343 -15.50 20.35 -4.65
N PRO A 344 -16.38 20.83 -3.74
CA PRO A 344 -16.36 20.44 -2.34
C PRO A 344 -16.63 18.94 -2.17
N SER A 345 -15.96 18.31 -1.21
CA SER A 345 -16.20 16.95 -0.74
C SER A 345 -15.68 16.83 0.71
N HIS A 346 -15.55 15.61 1.21
CA HIS A 346 -14.89 15.33 2.49
C HIS A 346 -13.95 14.13 2.36
N ALA A 347 -12.95 14.07 3.24
CA ALA A 347 -12.12 12.90 3.48
C ALA A 347 -12.39 12.35 4.89
N ASP A 348 -12.54 11.02 5.00
CA ASP A 348 -12.93 10.38 6.26
C ASP A 348 -11.92 9.38 6.76
N THR A 349 -11.60 9.45 8.05
CA THR A 349 -11.02 8.32 8.78
C THR A 349 -12.15 7.56 9.46
N VAL A 350 -12.19 6.25 9.30
CA VAL A 350 -13.25 5.42 9.84
C VAL A 350 -12.76 4.22 10.62
N TYR A 351 -13.63 3.76 11.54
CA TYR A 351 -13.55 2.47 12.19
C TYR A 351 -14.92 1.78 12.08
N PHE A 352 -14.95 0.49 11.72
CA PHE A 352 -16.17 -0.32 11.82
C PHE A 352 -15.86 -1.71 12.36
N SER A 353 -16.88 -2.35 12.93
CA SER A 353 -16.79 -3.71 13.46
C SER A 353 -17.80 -4.63 12.79
N LEU A 354 -17.40 -5.87 12.53
CA LEU A 354 -18.20 -6.89 11.86
C LEU A 354 -18.70 -7.96 12.84
N ALA A 355 -19.77 -8.68 12.46
CA ALA A 355 -20.33 -9.77 13.24
C ALA A 355 -19.32 -10.89 13.56
N GLY A 356 -18.38 -11.18 12.64
CA GLY A 356 -17.28 -12.12 12.87
C GLY A 356 -16.30 -11.68 13.97
N GLY A 357 -16.34 -10.41 14.37
CA GLY A 357 -15.53 -9.82 15.43
C GLY A 357 -14.36 -8.97 14.95
N ALA A 358 -14.10 -8.93 13.65
CA ALA A 358 -13.05 -8.07 13.09
C ALA A 358 -13.39 -6.59 13.30
N GLY A 359 -12.37 -5.81 13.65
CA GLY A 359 -12.36 -4.36 13.51
C GLY A 359 -11.60 -3.96 12.24
N VAL A 360 -12.12 -2.98 11.52
CA VAL A 360 -11.48 -2.40 10.33
C VAL A 360 -11.26 -0.91 10.55
N PHE A 361 -10.04 -0.45 10.31
CA PHE A 361 -9.66 0.96 10.42
C PHE A 361 -9.10 1.44 9.09
N SER A 362 -9.63 2.53 8.54
CA SER A 362 -9.18 3.13 7.29
C SER A 362 -8.88 4.61 7.51
N THR A 363 -7.66 5.05 7.20
CA THR A 363 -7.25 6.45 7.42
C THR A 363 -7.86 7.41 6.41
N GLY A 364 -8.11 6.92 5.19
CA GLY A 364 -8.70 7.70 4.10
C GLY A 364 -7.78 8.77 3.53
N THR A 365 -6.47 8.67 3.78
CA THR A 365 -5.47 9.54 3.17
C THR A 365 -4.13 8.84 2.94
N MET A 366 -3.52 9.08 1.76
CA MET A 366 -2.21 8.51 1.39
C MET A 366 -1.05 9.03 2.25
N ARG A 367 -1.11 10.29 2.70
CA ARG A 367 -0.04 10.93 3.49
C ARG A 367 0.07 10.40 4.92
N TRP A 368 -0.78 9.46 5.34
CA TRP A 368 -0.77 8.94 6.70
C TRP A 368 0.57 8.30 7.07
N VAL A 369 1.07 7.33 6.30
CA VAL A 369 2.38 6.70 6.57
C VAL A 369 3.53 7.70 6.41
N GLU A 370 3.47 8.57 5.40
CA GLU A 370 4.49 9.61 5.19
C GLU A 370 4.62 10.55 6.40
N SER A 371 3.49 10.89 7.03
CA SER A 371 3.43 11.75 8.20
C SER A 371 4.14 11.17 9.42
N LEU A 372 4.32 9.84 9.47
CA LEU A 372 5.02 9.19 10.57
C LEU A 372 6.48 9.62 10.68
N ASP A 373 7.05 10.25 9.64
CA ASP A 373 8.41 10.80 9.65
C ASP A 373 8.48 12.31 9.71
N ALA A 374 7.34 13.00 9.68
CA ALA A 374 7.32 14.45 9.75
C ALA A 374 7.98 14.97 11.05
N SER A 375 8.63 16.13 10.92
CA SER A 375 9.45 16.73 11.98
C SER A 375 9.54 18.24 11.78
N GLY A 376 10.03 18.95 12.80
CA GLY A 376 10.16 20.41 12.74
C GLY A 376 8.81 21.16 12.71
N PRO A 377 8.83 22.46 12.36
CA PRO A 377 7.67 23.34 12.39
C PRO A 377 6.73 23.20 11.17
N GLY A 378 7.03 22.36 10.19
CA GLY A 378 6.27 22.27 8.94
C GLY A 378 6.55 23.44 7.97
N GLY A 379 5.72 23.57 6.93
CA GLY A 379 5.76 24.70 5.97
C GLY A 379 6.86 24.67 4.89
N GLY A 380 7.73 23.66 4.89
CA GLY A 380 8.77 23.45 3.86
C GLY A 380 8.41 22.37 2.83
N LYS A 381 9.34 22.07 1.91
CA LYS A 381 9.19 20.96 0.93
C LYS A 381 9.31 19.57 1.55
N ALA A 382 9.95 19.46 2.72
CA ALA A 382 10.09 18.19 3.43
C ALA A 382 8.72 17.69 3.92
N HIS A 383 8.43 16.41 3.71
CA HIS A 383 7.18 15.75 4.13
C HIS A 383 5.92 16.56 3.78
N HIS A 384 5.90 17.24 2.63
CA HIS A 384 4.73 18.03 2.19
C HIS A 384 4.28 19.13 3.17
N GLY A 385 5.20 19.67 3.96
CA GLY A 385 4.88 20.72 4.94
C GLY A 385 4.25 20.19 6.24
N LEU A 386 4.12 18.87 6.40
CA LEU A 386 3.68 18.23 7.64
C LEU A 386 4.67 18.55 8.78
N ASP A 387 4.13 18.86 9.96
CA ASP A 387 4.91 19.23 11.14
C ASP A 387 5.09 18.06 12.14
N ALA A 388 5.88 18.31 13.20
CA ALA A 388 6.08 17.34 14.26
C ALA A 388 4.82 17.06 15.10
N ARG A 389 3.83 17.97 15.13
CA ARG A 389 2.55 17.75 15.85
C ARG A 389 1.73 16.70 15.12
N THR A 390 1.66 16.79 13.79
CA THR A 390 1.03 15.79 12.93
C THR A 390 1.70 14.42 13.08
N ALA A 391 3.04 14.36 13.06
CA ALA A 391 3.74 13.10 13.28
C ALA A 391 3.46 12.47 14.65
N ARG A 392 3.38 13.28 15.72
CA ARG A 392 3.01 12.78 17.06
C ARG A 392 1.58 12.23 17.06
N PHE A 393 0.64 12.96 16.48
CA PHE A 393 -0.75 12.52 16.37
C PHE A 393 -0.87 11.18 15.62
N THR A 394 -0.34 11.09 14.41
CA THR A 394 -0.47 9.88 13.58
C THR A 394 0.31 8.70 14.14
N ARG A 395 1.49 8.90 14.76
CA ARG A 395 2.22 7.83 15.48
C ARG A 395 1.40 7.29 16.66
N THR A 396 0.76 8.14 17.45
CA THR A 396 -0.06 7.72 18.59
C THR A 396 -1.29 6.94 18.14
N VAL A 397 -2.05 7.46 17.16
CA VAL A 397 -3.23 6.76 16.61
C VAL A 397 -2.81 5.42 16.01
N THR A 398 -1.76 5.39 15.18
CA THR A 398 -1.24 4.16 14.57
C THR A 398 -0.81 3.15 15.62
N ALA A 399 -0.13 3.57 16.69
CA ALA A 399 0.26 2.67 17.77
C ALA A 399 -0.96 2.08 18.51
N ASN A 400 -2.04 2.86 18.68
CA ASN A 400 -3.28 2.38 19.27
C ASN A 400 -3.96 1.33 18.36
N VAL A 401 -4.05 1.59 17.05
CA VAL A 401 -4.56 0.62 16.05
C VAL A 401 -3.77 -0.67 16.15
N LEU A 402 -2.45 -0.60 15.97
CA LEU A 402 -1.61 -1.79 15.86
C LEU A 402 -1.63 -2.64 17.12
N ARG A 403 -1.56 -2.03 18.32
CA ARG A 403 -1.62 -2.76 19.59
C ARG A 403 -2.96 -3.43 19.82
N ALA A 404 -4.07 -2.76 19.49
CA ALA A 404 -5.40 -3.35 19.64
C ALA A 404 -5.61 -4.48 18.63
N PHE A 405 -5.20 -4.26 17.38
CA PHE A 405 -5.43 -5.21 16.30
C PHE A 405 -4.58 -6.46 16.44
N ALA A 406 -3.34 -6.35 16.93
CA ALA A 406 -2.47 -7.49 17.22
C ALA A 406 -3.00 -8.43 18.31
N ARG A 407 -3.93 -7.99 19.16
CA ARG A 407 -4.54 -8.83 20.20
C ARG A 407 -5.70 -9.67 19.66
N GLY A 408 -6.39 -9.20 18.61
CA GLY A 408 -7.50 -9.91 17.97
C GLY A 408 -8.74 -10.15 18.85
N PRO A 409 -9.90 -10.42 18.24
CA PRO A 409 -10.60 -9.58 17.27
C PRO A 409 -11.06 -8.25 17.91
N ALA A 410 -10.70 -7.11 17.31
CA ALA A 410 -10.92 -5.79 17.92
C ALA A 410 -12.40 -5.40 17.95
N GLY A 411 -13.20 -5.82 16.97
CA GLY A 411 -14.64 -5.56 16.93
C GLY A 411 -15.42 -6.18 18.09
N ARG A 412 -14.91 -7.27 18.71
CA ARG A 412 -15.51 -7.84 19.93
C ARG A 412 -15.20 -7.01 21.17
N ALA A 413 -13.95 -6.57 21.31
CA ALA A 413 -13.50 -5.81 22.48
C ALA A 413 -13.88 -4.32 22.40
N ARG A 414 -14.02 -3.80 21.19
CA ARG A 414 -14.26 -2.39 20.85
C ARG A 414 -15.30 -2.31 19.71
N PRO A 415 -16.56 -2.68 19.95
CA PRO A 415 -17.60 -2.58 18.91
C PRO A 415 -17.79 -1.12 18.50
N ALA A 416 -17.93 -0.86 17.19
CA ALA A 416 -18.19 0.47 16.66
C ALA A 416 -19.61 0.94 17.00
N ARG A 417 -19.80 2.24 17.22
CA ARG A 417 -21.09 2.90 17.47
C ARG A 417 -21.39 3.89 16.38
N ASP A 418 -22.49 3.70 15.69
CA ASP A 418 -22.73 4.49 14.50
C ASP A 418 -22.84 6.01 14.76
N ASN A 419 -22.08 6.81 14.02
CA ASN A 419 -22.12 8.26 14.10
C ASN A 419 -22.27 8.94 12.73
N LEU A 420 -22.64 8.19 11.69
CA LEU A 420 -22.64 8.72 10.32
C LEU A 420 -23.62 9.88 10.14
N ALA A 421 -24.75 9.85 10.85
CA ALA A 421 -25.74 10.92 10.85
C ALA A 421 -25.17 12.25 11.41
N ALA A 422 -24.17 12.21 12.29
CA ALA A 422 -23.51 13.42 12.80
C ALA A 422 -22.61 14.07 11.74
N CYS A 423 -22.09 13.30 10.78
CA CYS A 423 -21.23 13.80 9.70
C CYS A 423 -22.00 14.14 8.42
N TYR A 424 -23.03 13.38 8.07
CA TYR A 424 -23.77 13.51 6.79
C TYR A 424 -25.25 13.90 6.94
N GLY A 425 -25.71 14.10 8.17
CA GLY A 425 -27.11 14.39 8.48
C GLY A 425 -28.01 13.14 8.50
N PRO A 426 -29.26 13.29 8.97
CA PRO A 426 -30.19 12.17 9.23
C PRO A 426 -30.72 11.46 7.98
N ARG A 427 -30.47 11.99 6.76
CA ARG A 427 -30.91 11.42 5.48
C ARG A 427 -29.88 10.51 4.79
N ALA A 428 -28.80 10.14 5.47
CA ALA A 428 -27.81 9.18 4.96
C ALA A 428 -28.36 7.74 5.01
N THR A 429 -29.49 7.47 4.35
CA THR A 429 -30.05 6.12 4.18
C THR A 429 -29.38 5.42 3.00
N ILE A 430 -28.91 4.19 3.23
CA ILE A 430 -28.29 3.31 2.22
C ILE A 430 -29.42 2.60 1.44
N PRO A 431 -29.34 2.49 0.10
CA PRO A 431 -30.22 1.59 -0.64
C PRO A 431 -29.88 0.11 -0.31
N GLY A 432 -30.84 -0.62 0.27
CA GLY A 432 -30.81 -2.10 0.34
C GLY A 432 -30.05 -2.73 1.51
N ALA A 433 -30.37 -2.35 2.76
CA ALA A 433 -30.05 -3.16 3.94
C ALA A 433 -30.82 -4.49 3.95
#